data_AF-A0AAW2SA15-F1
#
_entry.id   AF-A0AAW2SA15-F1
#
_cell.length_a   1.000
_cell.length_b   1.000
_cell.length_c   1.000
_cell.angle_alpha   90.00
_cell.angle_beta   90.00
_cell.angle_gamma   90.00
#
_symmetry.space_group_name_H-M   'P 1'
#
loop_
_entity.id
_entity.type
_entity.pdbx_description
1 polymer ?
#
loop_
_entity_poly.entity_id
_entity_poly.type
_entity_poly.pdbx_seq_one_letter_code
_entity_poly.pdbx_strand_id
1 'polypeptide(L)'
;ENTPKIRQGSFDPLVLPSGIFHYKFIVDGEVRYIPDLPSETDEMGGVCNLLDVHDYVPENLDSVAEFEAPPSPESSYSQVFPGDEDFAKDPVLVPPQLQTTVLDTDNRKETDSSKPQHVVLNHLFTEKGWSSQSVVALGLTHRFQSKYVTVVLYKPLKR
;
A
#
# COMPACT_ATOMS: atom_id res chain seq x y z
N GLU A 1 13.88 -28.49 19.83
CA GLU A 1 12.54 -28.09 20.31
C GLU A 1 12.68 -26.79 21.09
N ASN A 2 12.61 -25.65 20.39
CA ASN A 2 12.71 -24.31 20.99
C ASN A 2 11.41 -23.57 20.67
N THR A 3 10.37 -23.82 21.47
CA THR A 3 9.15 -23.02 21.43
C THR A 3 9.43 -21.68 22.14
N PRO A 4 9.34 -20.54 21.44
CA PRO A 4 9.55 -19.24 22.06
C PRO A 4 8.45 -18.99 23.10
N LYS A 5 8.83 -18.87 24.38
CA LYS A 5 7.92 -18.50 25.46
C LYS A 5 7.91 -16.99 25.60
N ILE A 6 6.77 -16.36 25.35
CA ILE A 6 6.55 -14.94 25.61
C ILE A 6 6.52 -14.74 27.13
N ARG A 7 7.40 -13.90 27.67
CA ARG A 7 7.41 -13.56 29.10
C ARG A 7 6.38 -12.47 29.37
N GLN A 8 5.69 -12.59 30.49
CA GLN A 8 4.64 -11.68 30.93
C GLN A 8 5.14 -10.21 30.90
N GLY A 9 4.56 -9.39 30.02
CA GLY A 9 4.82 -7.95 29.94
C GLY A 9 5.66 -7.45 28.77
N SER A 10 6.24 -8.30 27.91
CA SER A 10 6.78 -7.86 26.60
C SER A 10 6.23 -8.74 25.48
N PHE A 11 5.56 -8.10 24.52
CA PHE A 11 5.23 -8.70 23.24
C PHE A 11 6.32 -8.28 22.26
N ASP A 12 7.44 -8.99 22.28
CA ASP A 12 8.43 -8.81 21.22
C ASP A 12 7.80 -9.36 19.92
N PRO A 13 7.73 -8.56 18.84
CA PRO A 13 7.10 -9.01 17.60
C PRO A 13 7.91 -10.18 17.01
N LEU A 14 7.28 -11.35 16.96
CA LEU A 14 7.83 -12.52 16.29
C LEU A 14 7.65 -12.38 14.78
N VAL A 15 8.74 -12.28 14.04
CA VAL A 15 8.72 -12.26 12.57
C VAL A 15 8.75 -13.69 12.06
N LEU A 16 7.66 -14.13 11.42
CA LEU A 16 7.54 -15.46 10.81
C LEU A 16 7.79 -15.36 9.29
N PRO A 17 8.53 -16.32 8.70
CA PRO A 17 8.62 -16.43 7.23
C PRO A 17 7.29 -16.86 6.63
N SER A 18 7.10 -16.69 5.32
CA SER A 18 5.91 -17.17 4.63
C SER A 18 5.74 -18.69 4.78
N GLY A 19 4.55 -19.14 5.15
CA GLY A 19 4.21 -20.55 5.34
C GLY A 19 3.03 -20.76 6.25
N ILE A 20 2.60 -22.02 6.39
CA ILE A 20 1.52 -22.42 7.28
C ILE A 20 2.13 -22.85 8.62
N PHE A 21 1.62 -22.29 9.70
CA PHE A 21 2.07 -22.56 11.06
C PHE A 21 0.94 -23.12 11.92
N HIS A 22 1.25 -24.17 12.68
CA HIS A 22 0.39 -24.72 13.71
C HIS A 22 0.77 -24.14 15.06
N TYR A 23 -0.20 -23.60 15.79
CA TYR A 23 0.05 -22.99 17.09
C TYR A 23 -1.04 -23.33 18.11
N LYS A 24 -0.68 -23.22 19.39
CA LYS A 24 -1.57 -23.40 20.55
C LYS A 24 -1.23 -22.36 21.60
N PHE A 25 -2.21 -22.04 22.44
CA PHE A 25 -2.01 -21.17 23.59
C PHE A 25 -1.83 -22.02 24.84
N ILE A 26 -1.04 -21.54 25.79
CA ILE A 26 -0.99 -22.09 27.13
C ILE A 26 -1.62 -21.04 28.04
N VAL A 27 -2.80 -21.35 28.57
CA VAL A 27 -3.57 -20.45 29.45
C VAL A 27 -3.70 -21.16 30.80
N ASP A 28 -3.15 -20.57 31.85
CA ASP A 28 -3.15 -21.14 33.21
C ASP A 28 -2.51 -22.54 33.30
N GLY A 29 -1.53 -22.83 32.43
CA GLY A 29 -0.85 -24.13 32.37
C GLY A 29 -1.57 -25.18 31.51
N GLU A 30 -2.77 -24.89 31.04
CA GLU A 30 -3.55 -25.76 30.16
C GLU A 30 -3.38 -25.36 28.68
N VAL A 31 -3.22 -26.35 27.80
CA VAL A 31 -3.14 -26.14 26.36
C VAL A 31 -4.53 -25.84 25.81
N ARG A 32 -4.69 -24.70 25.15
CA ARG A 32 -5.95 -24.24 24.57
C ARG A 32 -5.77 -23.82 23.10
N TYR A 33 -6.90 -23.79 22.39
CA TYR A 33 -7.02 -23.27 21.03
C TYR A 33 -8.20 -22.29 20.96
N ILE A 34 -8.27 -21.50 19.90
CA ILE A 34 -9.38 -20.58 19.64
C ILE A 34 -10.34 -21.26 18.64
N PRO A 35 -11.59 -21.57 19.02
CA PRO A 35 -12.52 -22.28 18.15
C PRO A 35 -13.00 -21.46 16.95
N ASP A 36 -12.94 -20.13 17.05
CA ASP A 36 -13.39 -19.22 15.98
C ASP A 36 -12.34 -19.01 14.87
N LEU A 37 -11.13 -19.54 15.05
CA LEU A 37 -10.05 -19.44 14.08
C LEU A 37 -9.87 -20.77 13.32
N PRO A 38 -9.29 -20.74 12.11
CA PRO A 38 -8.90 -21.94 11.39
C PRO A 38 -8.13 -22.89 12.29
N SER A 39 -8.53 -24.16 12.30
CA SER A 39 -7.94 -25.17 13.17
C SER A 39 -7.92 -26.54 12.50
N GLU A 40 -6.97 -27.37 12.96
CA GLU A 40 -6.79 -28.75 12.50
C GLU A 40 -6.78 -29.68 13.72
N THR A 41 -7.42 -30.83 13.58
CA THR A 41 -7.50 -31.88 14.61
C THR A 41 -6.61 -33.04 14.18
N ASP A 42 -5.67 -33.43 15.05
CA ASP A 42 -4.81 -34.59 14.82
C ASP A 42 -5.57 -35.93 15.03
N GLU A 43 -4.95 -37.04 14.62
CA GLU A 43 -5.52 -38.40 14.73
C GLU A 43 -5.77 -38.85 16.18
N MET A 44 -5.17 -38.16 17.16
CA MET A 44 -5.31 -38.41 18.59
C MET A 44 -6.31 -37.44 19.26
N GLY A 45 -7.00 -36.60 18.47
CA GLY A 45 -8.03 -35.66 18.93
C GLY A 45 -7.49 -34.32 19.45
N GLY A 46 -6.19 -34.06 19.32
CA GLY A 46 -5.56 -32.80 19.68
C GLY A 46 -5.83 -31.71 18.63
N VAL A 47 -6.36 -30.57 19.07
CA VAL A 47 -6.68 -29.44 18.17
C VAL A 47 -5.57 -28.38 18.22
N CYS A 48 -5.20 -27.83 17.05
CA CYS A 48 -4.26 -26.72 16.89
C CYS A 48 -4.90 -25.63 16.02
N ASN A 49 -4.57 -24.36 16.25
CA ASN A 49 -4.91 -23.32 15.30
C ASN A 49 -3.92 -23.27 14.14
N LEU A 50 -4.41 -22.90 12.96
CA LEU A 50 -3.64 -22.70 11.73
C LEU A 50 -3.45 -21.21 11.48
N LEU A 51 -2.23 -20.81 11.16
CA LEU A 51 -1.89 -19.47 10.70
C LEU A 51 -1.20 -19.58 9.34
N ASP A 52 -1.85 -19.08 8.30
CA ASP A 52 -1.24 -18.95 6.98
C ASP A 52 -0.56 -17.58 6.87
N VAL A 53 0.77 -17.59 6.85
CA VAL A 53 1.59 -16.39 6.71
C VAL A 53 1.97 -16.28 5.24
N HIS A 54 1.46 -15.25 4.57
CA HIS A 54 1.91 -14.92 3.23
C HIS A 54 3.07 -13.92 3.29
N ASP A 55 3.86 -13.85 2.20
CA ASP A 55 4.85 -12.79 2.05
C ASP A 55 4.18 -11.45 2.33
N TYR A 56 4.78 -10.66 3.21
CA TYR A 56 4.25 -9.35 3.60
C TYR A 56 4.14 -8.45 2.37
N VAL A 57 2.96 -8.44 1.77
CA VAL A 57 2.50 -7.35 0.90
C VAL A 57 2.08 -6.27 1.87
N PRO A 58 2.72 -5.08 1.89
CA PRO A 58 2.51 -4.06 2.91
C PRO A 58 1.06 -3.57 3.10
N GLU A 59 0.18 -4.00 2.22
CA GLU A 59 -1.23 -3.66 2.17
C GLU A 59 -1.97 -4.96 1.83
N ASN A 60 -2.33 -5.74 2.85
CA ASN A 60 -3.33 -6.78 2.70
C ASN A 60 -4.67 -6.05 2.44
N LEU A 61 -5.05 -5.94 1.16
CA LEU A 61 -6.14 -5.07 0.66
C LEU A 61 -7.49 -5.38 1.31
N ASP A 62 -7.69 -6.60 1.80
CA ASP A 62 -8.94 -7.04 2.41
C ASP A 62 -9.28 -6.31 3.72
N SER A 63 -8.28 -5.79 4.45
CA SER A 63 -8.49 -5.11 5.74
C SER A 63 -8.70 -3.59 5.60
N VAL A 64 -8.57 -3.02 4.40
CA VAL A 64 -8.65 -1.57 4.14
C VAL A 64 -9.79 -1.19 3.20
N ALA A 65 -10.78 -2.07 3.01
CA ALA A 65 -11.95 -1.82 2.17
C ALA A 65 -12.69 -0.51 2.53
N GLU A 66 -12.64 -0.06 3.79
CA GLU A 66 -13.23 1.22 4.22
C GLU A 66 -12.50 2.46 3.65
N PHE A 67 -11.24 2.32 3.25
CA PHE A 67 -10.42 3.38 2.66
C PHE A 67 -10.32 3.27 1.13
N GLU A 68 -10.95 2.26 0.53
CA GLU A 68 -10.99 2.13 -0.92
C GLU A 68 -11.92 3.20 -1.50
N ALA A 69 -11.42 3.94 -2.50
CA ALA A 69 -12.23 4.92 -3.18
C ALA A 69 -13.45 4.21 -3.80
N PRO A 70 -14.67 4.78 -3.71
CA PRO A 70 -15.85 4.16 -4.27
C PRO A 70 -15.64 3.93 -5.77
N PRO A 71 -16.09 2.78 -6.31
CA PRO A 71 -15.96 2.51 -7.72
C PRO A 71 -16.68 3.60 -8.52
N SER A 72 -16.10 3.92 -9.67
CA SER A 72 -16.73 4.78 -10.67
C SER A 72 -18.15 4.27 -10.97
N PRO A 73 -19.16 5.16 -11.03
CA PRO A 73 -20.51 4.75 -11.39
C PRO A 73 -20.54 4.19 -12.83
N GLU A 74 -21.34 3.14 -13.06
CA GLU A 74 -21.37 2.41 -14.34
C GLU A 74 -21.77 3.29 -15.55
N SER A 75 -22.61 4.32 -15.33
CA SER A 75 -23.08 5.20 -16.41
C SER A 75 -23.54 6.60 -15.96
N SER A 76 -23.41 6.95 -14.66
CA SER A 76 -23.90 8.24 -14.13
C SER A 76 -22.99 9.44 -14.45
N TYR A 77 -21.91 9.24 -15.21
CA TYR A 77 -21.08 10.35 -15.67
C TYR A 77 -21.88 11.23 -16.61
N SER A 78 -22.17 12.45 -16.16
CA SER A 78 -22.83 13.45 -16.99
C SER A 78 -21.80 14.42 -17.56
N GLN A 79 -22.13 15.04 -18.69
CA GLN A 79 -21.35 16.14 -19.28
C GLN A 79 -22.03 17.49 -19.00
N VAL A 80 -22.73 17.59 -17.88
CA VAL A 80 -23.36 18.84 -17.45
C VAL A 80 -22.28 19.76 -16.91
N PHE A 81 -22.28 21.01 -17.36
CA PHE A 81 -21.36 22.01 -16.84
C PHE A 81 -21.67 22.28 -15.36
N PRO A 82 -20.66 22.36 -14.48
CA PRO A 82 -20.87 22.74 -13.09
C PRO A 82 -21.52 24.13 -13.00
N GLY A 83 -22.38 24.32 -12.01
CA GLY A 83 -23.06 25.60 -11.76
C GLY A 83 -22.23 26.53 -10.87
N ASP A 84 -22.66 27.79 -10.73
CA ASP A 84 -21.95 28.79 -9.92
C ASP A 84 -21.73 28.34 -8.44
N GLU A 85 -22.70 27.60 -7.89
CA GLU A 85 -22.62 27.03 -6.53
C GLU A 85 -21.49 25.99 -6.37
N ASP A 86 -21.11 25.30 -7.44
CA ASP A 86 -20.00 24.34 -7.42
C ASP A 86 -18.65 25.06 -7.37
N PHE A 87 -18.56 26.25 -7.96
CA PHE A 87 -17.37 27.12 -7.92
C PHE A 87 -17.28 27.97 -6.64
N ALA A 88 -18.39 28.12 -5.91
CA ALA A 88 -18.42 28.88 -4.66
C ALA A 88 -17.67 28.20 -3.50
N LYS A 89 -17.31 26.92 -3.64
CA LYS A 89 -16.55 26.17 -2.64
C LYS A 89 -15.06 26.39 -2.84
N ASP A 90 -14.35 26.70 -1.75
CA ASP A 90 -12.90 26.83 -1.79
C ASP A 90 -12.24 25.49 -2.21
N PRO A 91 -11.23 25.53 -3.09
CA PRO A 91 -10.53 24.33 -3.51
C PRO A 91 -9.72 23.75 -2.34
N VAL A 92 -9.65 22.42 -2.29
CA VAL A 92 -8.82 21.72 -1.30
C VAL A 92 -7.35 22.08 -1.53
N LEU A 93 -6.64 22.38 -0.44
CA LEU A 93 -5.21 22.67 -0.49
C LEU A 93 -4.43 21.45 -1.00
N VAL A 94 -3.45 21.70 -1.85
CA VAL A 94 -2.59 20.66 -2.40
C VAL A 94 -1.77 20.02 -1.27
N PRO A 95 -1.85 18.69 -1.07
CA PRO A 95 -1.02 18.01 -0.09
C PRO A 95 0.47 18.25 -0.36
N PRO A 96 1.27 18.62 0.66
CA PRO A 96 2.70 18.89 0.48
C PRO A 96 3.48 17.68 -0.03
N GLN A 97 3.00 16.45 0.22
CA GLN A 97 3.61 15.22 -0.28
C GLN A 97 3.66 15.16 -1.82
N LEU A 98 2.73 15.81 -2.53
CA LEU A 98 2.72 15.81 -4.00
C LEU A 98 3.80 16.70 -4.62
N GLN A 99 4.48 17.50 -3.81
CA GLN A 99 5.59 18.34 -4.27
C GLN A 99 6.91 17.56 -4.39
N THR A 100 7.01 16.39 -3.76
CA THR A 100 8.17 15.52 -3.91
C THR A 100 8.03 14.66 -5.16
N THR A 101 8.88 14.85 -6.16
CA THR A 101 8.90 13.97 -7.33
C THR A 101 9.85 12.79 -7.11
N VAL A 102 9.50 11.61 -7.65
CA VAL A 102 10.37 10.41 -7.59
C VAL A 102 11.70 10.64 -8.35
N LEU A 103 11.70 11.61 -9.28
CA LEU A 103 12.81 11.92 -10.18
C LEU A 103 13.62 13.14 -9.74
N ASP A 104 13.27 13.82 -8.64
CA ASP A 104 14.05 14.96 -8.11
C ASP A 104 15.38 14.45 -7.50
N THR A 105 16.42 14.46 -8.33
CA THR A 105 17.75 13.95 -8.00
C THR A 105 18.75 15.00 -7.53
N ASP A 106 18.34 16.24 -7.25
CA ASP A 106 19.31 17.31 -6.96
C ASP A 106 19.99 17.24 -5.57
N ASN A 107 19.64 16.31 -4.67
CA ASN A 107 20.28 16.24 -3.34
C ASN A 107 20.44 14.83 -2.73
N ARG A 108 20.28 13.75 -3.50
CA ARG A 108 20.41 12.40 -2.93
C ARG A 108 21.78 11.84 -3.25
N LYS A 109 22.70 11.94 -2.28
CA LYS A 109 23.95 11.17 -2.30
C LYS A 109 23.61 9.72 -2.66
N GLU A 110 24.30 9.22 -3.67
CA GLU A 110 24.26 7.87 -4.19
C GLU A 110 24.21 6.85 -3.03
N THR A 111 23.06 6.24 -2.74
CA THR A 111 22.98 4.84 -2.24
C THR A 111 21.56 4.36 -1.99
N ASP A 112 20.62 5.20 -1.57
CA ASP A 112 19.34 4.66 -1.10
C ASP A 112 18.23 4.94 -2.09
N SER A 113 17.93 4.05 -3.04
CA SER A 113 16.65 4.07 -3.78
C SER A 113 15.47 3.78 -2.82
N SER A 114 15.22 4.69 -1.87
CA SER A 114 14.06 4.68 -0.99
C SER A 114 12.78 4.54 -1.81
N LYS A 115 12.00 3.53 -1.44
CA LYS A 115 10.65 3.25 -1.94
C LYS A 115 9.84 4.56 -2.06
N PRO A 116 9.19 4.83 -3.20
CA PRO A 116 8.39 6.04 -3.35
C PRO A 116 7.26 6.04 -2.32
N GLN A 117 6.88 7.23 -1.83
CA GLN A 117 5.72 7.37 -0.95
C GLN A 117 4.45 6.91 -1.68
N HIS A 118 3.54 6.23 -1.00
CA HIS A 118 2.31 5.75 -1.63
C HIS A 118 1.44 6.92 -2.15
N VAL A 119 1.49 8.08 -1.48
CA VAL A 119 0.74 9.29 -1.83
C VAL A 119 1.14 9.86 -3.19
N VAL A 120 2.36 9.61 -3.68
CA VAL A 120 2.81 10.15 -4.98
C VAL A 120 2.51 9.21 -6.16
N LEU A 121 2.02 8.01 -5.88
CA LEU A 121 1.69 7.03 -6.92
C LEU A 121 0.41 7.45 -7.67
N ASN A 122 0.34 7.12 -8.95
CA ASN A 122 -0.78 7.48 -9.83
C ASN A 122 -1.00 8.99 -10.05
N HIS A 123 -0.11 9.83 -9.53
CA HIS A 123 -0.08 11.25 -9.84
C HIS A 123 0.80 11.52 -11.07
N LEU A 124 0.30 12.38 -11.96
CA LEU A 124 1.02 12.82 -13.16
C LEU A 124 1.96 13.97 -12.80
N PHE A 125 3.24 13.77 -13.10
CA PHE A 125 4.27 14.80 -13.02
C PHE A 125 4.58 15.31 -14.42
N THR A 126 4.83 16.61 -14.53
CA THR A 126 5.27 17.23 -15.78
C THR A 126 6.56 17.97 -15.51
N GLU A 127 7.54 17.80 -16.40
CA GLU A 127 8.75 18.59 -16.31
C GLU A 127 8.40 20.03 -16.69
N LYS A 128 8.62 20.97 -15.77
CA LYS A 128 8.50 22.40 -16.06
C LYS A 128 9.75 22.86 -16.82
N GLY A 129 9.84 22.45 -18.09
CA GLY A 129 10.86 22.92 -19.01
C GLY A 129 10.77 24.43 -19.23
N TRP A 130 11.90 25.07 -19.47
CA TRP A 130 11.93 26.47 -19.90
C TRP A 130 11.15 26.61 -21.20
N SER A 131 10.51 27.75 -21.42
CA SER A 131 9.53 28.08 -22.49
C SER A 131 10.00 27.91 -23.94
N SER A 132 11.16 27.29 -24.17
CA SER A 132 11.80 27.06 -25.46
C SER A 132 11.83 25.57 -25.89
N GLN A 133 11.37 24.64 -25.04
CA GLN A 133 11.38 23.21 -25.37
C GLN A 133 10.20 22.83 -26.27
N SER A 134 10.51 22.19 -27.41
CA SER A 134 9.50 21.63 -28.33
C SER A 134 8.97 20.26 -27.90
N VAL A 135 9.28 19.82 -26.67
CA VAL A 135 8.95 18.50 -26.14
C VAL A 135 8.48 18.66 -24.70
N VAL A 136 7.42 17.96 -24.33
CA VAL A 136 6.94 17.83 -22.96
C VAL A 136 7.26 16.43 -22.45
N ALA A 137 7.87 16.36 -21.27
CA ALA A 137 8.07 15.11 -20.53
C ALA A 137 6.94 14.94 -19.50
N LEU A 138 6.27 13.79 -19.55
CA LEU A 138 5.23 13.37 -18.62
C LEU A 138 5.73 12.17 -17.83
N GLY A 139 5.74 12.26 -16.50
CA GLY A 139 6.15 11.20 -15.59
C GLY A 139 4.96 10.67 -14.78
N LEU A 140 4.89 9.34 -14.60
CA LEU A 140 3.92 8.71 -13.70
C LEU A 140 4.57 7.52 -13.01
N THR A 141 4.34 7.37 -11.71
CA THR A 141 4.78 6.20 -10.96
C THR A 141 3.59 5.33 -10.60
N HIS A 142 3.63 4.07 -11.02
CA HIS A 142 2.60 3.07 -10.73
C HIS A 142 3.20 1.93 -9.92
N ARG A 143 2.37 1.27 -9.10
CA ARG A 143 2.77 0.09 -8.35
C ARG A 143 2.21 -1.16 -9.01
N PHE A 144 3.08 -2.11 -9.32
CA PHE A 144 2.71 -3.44 -9.77
C PHE A 144 3.11 -4.46 -8.69
N GLN A 145 2.12 -4.99 -7.97
CA GLN A 145 2.32 -5.83 -6.78
C GLN A 145 3.23 -5.16 -5.72
N SER A 146 4.40 -5.72 -5.46
CA SER A 146 5.40 -5.21 -4.53
C SER A 146 6.47 -4.32 -5.18
N LYS A 147 6.34 -4.05 -6.49
CA LYS A 147 7.32 -3.28 -7.28
C LYS A 147 6.75 -1.95 -7.74
N TYR A 148 7.63 -0.98 -7.94
CA TYR A 148 7.31 0.37 -8.40
C TYR A 148 7.91 0.58 -9.77
N VAL A 149 7.10 1.14 -10.68
CA VAL A 149 7.49 1.42 -12.06
C VAL A 149 7.21 2.88 -12.34
N THR A 150 8.25 3.65 -12.65
CA THR A 150 8.12 5.02 -13.11
C THR A 150 8.25 5.05 -14.62
N VAL A 151 7.22 5.55 -15.30
CA VAL A 151 7.17 5.72 -16.75
C VAL A 151 7.36 7.19 -17.08
N VAL A 152 8.25 7.49 -18.03
CA VAL A 152 8.44 8.84 -18.58
C VAL A 152 8.13 8.83 -20.07
N LEU A 153 7.15 9.61 -20.48
CA LEU A 153 6.73 9.80 -21.87
C LEU A 153 7.18 11.16 -22.38
N TYR A 154 7.95 11.16 -23.45
CA TYR A 154 8.34 12.39 -24.17
C TYR A 154 7.43 12.59 -25.37
N LYS A 155 6.70 13.71 -25.38
CA LYS A 155 5.78 14.06 -26.46
C LYS A 155 6.19 15.38 -27.11
N PRO A 156 6.47 15.43 -28.43
CA PRO A 156 6.74 16.68 -29.11
C PRO A 156 5.48 17.56 -29.16
N LEU A 157 5.65 18.85 -28.89
CA LEU A 157 4.64 19.86 -29.11
C LEU A 157 4.71 20.32 -30.56
N LYS A 158 3.60 20.17 -31.29
CA LYS A 158 3.46 20.78 -32.62
C LYS A 158 3.33 22.29 -32.40
N ARG A 159 4.20 23.05 -33.06
CA ARG A 159 4.16 24.51 -33.08
C ARG A 159 3.10 25.00 -34.07
#